data_AF-D5AAG5-F1
#
_entry.id   AF-D5AAG5-F1
#
_cell.length_a   1.000
_cell.length_b   1.000
_cell.length_c   1.000
_cell.angle_alpha   90.00
_cell.angle_beta   90.00
_cell.angle_gamma   90.00
#
_symmetry.space_group_name_H-M   'P 1'
#
loop_
_entity.id
_entity.type
_entity.pdbx_description
1 polymer ?
#
loop_
_entity_poly.entity_id
_entity_poly.type
_entity_poly.pdbx_seq_one_letter_code
_entity_poly.pdbx_strand_id
1 'polypeptide(L)'
;MPTCYIEFKTIEAKERALAARWVFVNGKQLSICWSDFPVTTIARITNLSSETTATTVHSVCMSYGNVESLQIRKDGSMDVHYSINELPNMPKILEMLNEIAINGSHWMAQPAPRLPQGLAKTPEGQNWLGKQLSNYIGNIKKHLELMRIYSEDMEELHNAVMHIKECPKLVSNESFSTT
;
A
#
# COMPACT_ATOMS: atom_id res chain seq x y z
N MET A 1 -7.63 -24.46 2.49
CA MET A 1 -7.03 -24.65 1.15
C MET A 1 -5.55 -24.29 1.23
N PRO A 2 -4.66 -24.99 0.49
CA PRO A 2 -3.24 -24.66 0.47
C PRO A 2 -3.01 -23.30 -0.23
N THR A 3 -2.15 -22.47 0.35
CA THR A 3 -1.75 -21.15 -0.15
C THR A 3 -0.23 -21.14 -0.33
N CYS A 4 0.28 -20.46 -1.35
CA CYS A 4 1.71 -20.28 -1.56
C CYS A 4 2.05 -18.80 -1.78
N TYR A 5 3.23 -18.38 -1.37
CA TYR A 5 3.74 -17.02 -1.59
C TYR A 5 4.64 -17.00 -2.81
N ILE A 6 4.46 -15.99 -3.66
CA ILE A 6 5.24 -15.80 -4.88
C ILE A 6 5.92 -14.44 -4.78
N GLU A 7 7.24 -14.44 -4.86
CA GLU A 7 8.06 -13.24 -4.95
C GLU A 7 8.43 -12.99 -6.41
N PHE A 8 8.18 -11.77 -6.89
CA PHE A 8 8.45 -11.40 -8.28
C PHE A 8 9.79 -10.68 -8.37
N LYS A 9 10.58 -11.04 -9.39
CA LYS A 9 11.87 -10.40 -9.65
C LYS A 9 11.76 -8.93 -10.04
N THR A 10 10.64 -8.50 -10.63
CA THR A 10 10.39 -7.10 -10.98
C THR A 10 8.98 -6.66 -10.58
N ILE A 11 8.82 -5.35 -10.38
CA ILE A 11 7.55 -4.73 -10.00
C ILE A 11 6.52 -4.90 -11.11
N GLU A 12 6.91 -4.75 -12.37
CA GLU A 12 6.00 -4.87 -13.53
C GLU A 12 5.46 -6.31 -13.66
N ALA A 13 6.27 -7.31 -13.33
CA ALA A 13 5.83 -8.71 -13.34
C ALA A 13 4.81 -8.97 -12.22
N LYS A 14 5.04 -8.38 -11.03
CA LYS A 14 4.10 -8.42 -9.91
C LYS A 14 2.76 -7.78 -10.30
N GLU A 15 2.80 -6.59 -10.89
CA GLU A 15 1.61 -5.84 -11.30
C GLU A 15 0.80 -6.57 -12.37
N ARG A 16 1.46 -7.13 -13.39
CA ARG A 16 0.78 -7.95 -14.40
C ARG A 16 0.10 -9.19 -13.82
N ALA A 17 0.76 -9.88 -12.88
CA ALA A 17 0.18 -11.04 -12.22
C ALA A 17 -1.02 -10.68 -11.34
N LEU A 18 -0.94 -9.56 -10.63
CA LEU A 18 -2.04 -9.03 -9.84
C LEU A 18 -3.23 -8.59 -10.71
N ALA A 19 -2.95 -7.94 -11.84
CA ALA A 19 -3.96 -7.55 -12.82
C ALA A 19 -4.69 -8.77 -13.41
N ALA A 20 -4.00 -9.91 -13.58
CA ALA A 20 -4.59 -11.15 -14.06
C ALA A 20 -5.60 -11.78 -13.06
N ARG A 21 -5.49 -11.47 -11.76
CA ARG A 21 -6.36 -11.92 -10.63
C ARG A 21 -6.43 -13.43 -10.38
N TRP A 22 -6.13 -14.27 -11.36
CA TRP A 22 -6.11 -15.72 -11.23
C TRP A 22 -5.11 -16.37 -12.19
N VAL A 23 -4.76 -17.61 -11.90
CA VAL A 23 -3.89 -18.45 -12.73
C VAL A 23 -4.41 -19.89 -12.73
N PHE A 24 -4.25 -20.59 -13.85
CA PHE A 24 -4.50 -22.03 -13.92
C PHE A 24 -3.22 -22.80 -13.60
N VAL A 25 -3.27 -23.65 -12.57
CA VAL A 25 -2.19 -24.57 -12.21
C VAL A 25 -2.78 -25.98 -12.16
N ASN A 26 -2.27 -26.88 -13.02
CA ASN A 26 -2.78 -28.25 -13.15
C ASN A 26 -4.30 -28.34 -13.30
N GLY A 27 -4.88 -27.47 -14.14
CA GLY A 27 -6.33 -27.42 -14.39
C GLY A 27 -7.16 -26.82 -13.26
N LYS A 28 -6.54 -26.37 -12.16
CA LYS A 28 -7.22 -25.67 -11.05
C LYS A 28 -7.00 -24.16 -11.17
N GLN A 29 -8.09 -23.40 -11.07
CA GLN A 29 -8.05 -21.95 -11.01
C GLN A 29 -7.67 -21.51 -9.59
N LEU A 30 -6.61 -20.72 -9.46
CA LEU A 30 -6.11 -20.18 -8.20
C LEU A 30 -6.14 -18.65 -8.26
N SER A 31 -6.62 -18.00 -7.20
CA SER A 31 -6.64 -16.54 -7.10
C SER A 31 -5.27 -15.97 -6.77
N ILE A 32 -4.89 -14.89 -7.46
CA ILE A 32 -3.70 -14.09 -7.17
C ILE A 32 -4.16 -12.83 -6.46
N CYS A 33 -3.60 -12.59 -5.28
CA CYS A 33 -3.89 -11.41 -4.48
C CYS A 33 -2.61 -10.94 -3.79
N TRP A 34 -2.57 -9.65 -3.44
CA TRP A 34 -1.47 -9.07 -2.69
C TRP A 34 -1.28 -9.82 -1.37
N SER A 35 -0.04 -10.22 -1.08
CA SER A 35 0.32 -10.81 0.22
C SER A 35 0.20 -9.79 1.36
N ASP A 36 0.21 -8.50 1.04
CA ASP A 36 0.45 -7.41 1.99
C ASP A 36 -0.80 -6.58 2.33
N PHE A 37 -1.95 -6.91 1.73
CA PHE A 37 -3.19 -6.15 1.92
C PHE A 37 -4.28 -6.98 2.59
N PRO A 38 -5.00 -6.41 3.59
CA PRO A 38 -5.89 -7.22 4.40
C PRO A 38 -7.02 -7.62 3.46
N VAL A 39 -7.36 -8.90 3.42
CA VAL A 39 -8.61 -9.31 2.77
C VAL A 39 -9.73 -8.76 3.66
N THR A 40 -10.28 -7.62 3.26
CA THR A 40 -11.20 -6.80 4.04
C THR A 40 -12.24 -6.17 3.12
N THR A 41 -13.42 -5.92 3.65
CA THR A 41 -14.46 -5.13 2.97
C THR A 41 -14.40 -3.66 3.36
N ILE A 42 -13.36 -3.26 4.11
CA ILE A 42 -13.27 -1.92 4.66
C ILE A 42 -12.18 -1.16 3.91
N ALA A 43 -12.57 -0.07 3.24
CA ALA A 43 -11.63 0.87 2.62
C ALA A 43 -11.41 2.05 3.57
N ARG A 44 -10.16 2.33 3.93
CA ARG A 44 -9.79 3.60 4.56
C ARG A 44 -9.46 4.62 3.47
N ILE A 45 -10.11 5.76 3.54
CA ILE A 45 -9.85 6.92 2.70
C ILE A 45 -9.14 7.98 3.53
N THR A 46 -7.97 8.39 3.07
CA THR A 46 -7.19 9.51 3.61
C THR A 46 -7.03 10.61 2.55
N ASN A 47 -6.42 11.73 2.94
CA ASN A 47 -6.25 12.91 2.08
C ASN A 47 -7.58 13.49 1.56
N LEU A 48 -8.60 13.51 2.43
CA LEU A 48 -9.85 14.20 2.17
C LEU A 48 -9.63 15.71 2.35
N SER A 49 -10.18 16.52 1.45
CA SER A 49 -10.24 17.97 1.67
C SER A 49 -11.14 18.26 2.87
N SER A 50 -10.83 19.32 3.64
CA SER A 50 -11.67 19.79 4.76
C SER A 50 -13.09 20.16 4.33
N GLU A 51 -13.31 20.46 3.06
CA GLU A 51 -14.61 20.74 2.46
C GLU A 51 -15.38 19.46 2.08
N THR A 52 -14.71 18.30 2.07
CA THR A 52 -15.34 17.04 1.69
C THR A 52 -16.21 16.54 2.83
N THR A 53 -17.53 16.52 2.62
CA THR A 53 -18.49 16.04 3.62
C THR A 53 -18.58 14.52 3.64
N ALA A 54 -18.95 13.95 4.79
CA ALA A 54 -19.21 12.51 4.91
C ALA A 54 -20.32 12.03 3.95
N THR A 55 -21.30 12.88 3.63
CA THR A 55 -22.35 12.59 2.65
C THR A 55 -21.80 12.46 1.23
N THR A 56 -20.81 13.29 0.86
CA THR A 56 -20.13 13.21 -0.43
C THR A 56 -19.30 11.93 -0.51
N VAL A 57 -18.58 11.60 0.57
CA VAL A 57 -17.84 10.32 0.64
C VAL A 57 -18.79 9.14 0.49
N HIS A 58 -19.94 9.16 1.17
CA HIS A 58 -20.95 8.12 1.08
C HIS A 58 -21.47 7.92 -0.34
N SER A 59 -21.90 9.01 -0.99
CA SER A 59 -22.50 8.93 -2.33
C SER A 59 -21.52 8.41 -3.37
N VAL A 60 -20.27 8.87 -3.31
CA VAL A 60 -19.21 8.41 -4.21
C VAL A 60 -18.90 6.93 -3.99
N CYS A 61 -18.72 6.51 -2.74
CA CYS A 61 -18.45 5.10 -2.43
C CYS A 61 -19.61 4.18 -2.83
N MET A 62 -20.85 4.60 -2.62
CA MET A 62 -22.05 3.87 -3.06
C MET A 62 -22.12 3.63 -4.57
N SER A 63 -21.44 4.46 -5.38
CA SER A 63 -21.38 4.25 -6.84
C SER A 63 -20.49 3.08 -7.26
N TYR A 64 -19.59 2.63 -6.37
CA TYR A 64 -18.63 1.56 -6.65
C TYR A 64 -18.96 0.23 -5.98
N GLY A 65 -19.84 0.23 -4.98
CA GLY A 65 -20.29 -0.98 -4.30
C GLY A 65 -21.28 -0.69 -3.18
N ASN A 66 -21.90 -1.73 -2.64
CA ASN A 66 -22.86 -1.57 -1.54
C ASN A 66 -22.17 -1.18 -0.22
N VAL A 67 -22.40 0.05 0.25
CA VAL A 67 -21.87 0.58 1.51
C VAL A 67 -22.86 0.29 2.65
N GLU A 68 -22.39 -0.38 3.70
CA GLU A 68 -23.17 -0.66 4.91
C GLU A 68 -23.04 0.45 5.95
N SER A 69 -21.86 1.06 6.07
CA SER A 69 -21.64 2.17 7.00
C SER A 69 -20.38 2.99 6.68
N LEU A 70 -20.32 4.19 7.26
CA LEU A 70 -19.15 5.06 7.29
C LEU A 70 -18.74 5.33 8.73
N GLN A 71 -17.43 5.32 8.98
CA GLN A 71 -16.87 5.71 10.27
C GLN A 71 -15.78 6.76 10.11
N ILE A 72 -16.02 7.93 10.70
CA ILE A 72 -15.04 9.02 10.78
C ILE A 72 -14.03 8.73 11.88
N ARG A 73 -12.75 8.99 11.61
CA ARG A 73 -11.65 8.81 12.57
C ARG A 73 -11.15 10.14 13.10
N LYS A 74 -10.43 10.07 14.23
CA LYS A 74 -9.88 11.25 14.91
C LYS A 74 -8.87 12.04 14.07
N ASP A 75 -8.20 11.36 13.15
CA ASP A 75 -7.21 11.95 12.22
C ASP A 75 -7.86 12.53 10.95
N GLY A 76 -9.20 12.59 10.89
CA GLY A 76 -9.95 13.08 9.72
C GLY A 76 -10.09 12.06 8.60
N SER A 77 -9.48 10.87 8.71
CA SER A 77 -9.71 9.79 7.75
C SER A 77 -11.09 9.14 7.92
N MET A 78 -11.58 8.46 6.89
CA MET A 78 -12.86 7.75 6.92
C MET A 78 -12.67 6.28 6.58
N ASP A 79 -13.21 5.39 7.40
CA ASP A 79 -13.36 3.98 7.05
C ASP A 79 -14.76 3.78 6.42
N VAL A 80 -14.78 3.25 5.20
CA VAL A 80 -15.98 2.88 4.45
C VAL A 80 -16.15 1.37 4.58
N HIS A 81 -17.27 0.94 5.14
CA HIS A 81 -17.59 -0.47 5.31
C HIS A 81 -18.48 -0.91 4.17
N TYR A 82 -17.91 -1.67 3.23
CA TYR A 82 -18.68 -2.33 2.18
C TYR A 82 -19.26 -3.65 2.69
N SER A 83 -20.32 -4.07 2.02
CA SER A 83 -20.94 -5.36 2.29
C SER A 83 -19.99 -6.52 2.03
N ILE A 84 -20.20 -7.64 2.74
CA ILE A 84 -19.40 -8.86 2.55
C ILE A 84 -19.44 -9.39 1.11
N ASN A 85 -20.54 -9.12 0.41
CA ASN A 85 -20.70 -9.49 -1.00
C ASN A 85 -19.75 -8.70 -1.93
N GLU A 86 -19.23 -7.56 -1.48
CA GLU A 86 -18.26 -6.76 -2.24
C GLU A 86 -16.81 -7.23 -2.06
N LEU A 87 -16.54 -8.19 -1.16
CA LEU A 87 -15.18 -8.67 -0.92
C LEU A 87 -14.41 -9.06 -2.20
N PRO A 88 -15.02 -9.74 -3.20
CA PRO A 88 -14.34 -10.02 -4.48
C PRO A 88 -14.07 -8.77 -5.33
N ASN A 89 -14.85 -7.70 -5.14
CA ASN A 89 -14.77 -6.44 -5.88
C ASN A 89 -13.83 -5.43 -5.21
N MET A 90 -13.50 -5.62 -3.93
CA MET A 90 -12.66 -4.69 -3.15
C MET A 90 -11.37 -4.24 -3.85
N PRO A 91 -10.59 -5.12 -4.54
CA PRO A 91 -9.42 -4.65 -5.28
C PRO A 91 -9.76 -3.60 -6.35
N LYS A 92 -10.87 -3.79 -7.08
CA LYS A 92 -11.34 -2.84 -8.09
C LYS A 92 -11.87 -1.56 -7.43
N ILE A 93 -12.63 -1.69 -6.35
CA ILE A 93 -13.17 -0.55 -5.62
C ILE A 93 -12.03 0.35 -5.13
N LEU A 94 -11.01 -0.24 -4.51
CA LEU A 94 -9.85 0.50 -4.02
C LEU A 94 -9.09 1.22 -5.15
N GLU A 95 -8.89 0.57 -6.30
CA GLU A 95 -8.29 1.19 -7.49
C GLU A 95 -9.12 2.40 -7.96
N MET A 96 -10.43 2.23 -8.15
CA MET A 96 -11.32 3.32 -8.57
C MET A 96 -11.36 4.48 -7.57
N LEU A 97 -11.30 4.19 -6.26
CA LEU A 97 -11.31 5.22 -5.24
C LEU A 97 -10.02 6.05 -5.21
N ASN A 98 -8.88 5.47 -5.62
CA ASN A 98 -7.60 6.19 -5.72
C ASN A 98 -7.55 7.16 -6.91
N GLU A 99 -8.43 7.02 -7.90
CA GLU A 99 -8.56 7.93 -9.04
C GLU A 99 -9.44 9.16 -8.73
N ILE A 100 -10.01 9.26 -7.53
CA ILE A 100 -10.92 10.34 -7.17
C ILE A 100 -10.14 11.61 -6.81
N ALA A 101 -10.44 12.69 -7.53
CA ALA A 101 -10.04 14.05 -7.19
C ALA A 101 -11.27 14.92 -6.92
N ILE A 102 -11.45 15.37 -5.67
CA ILE A 102 -12.55 16.25 -5.25
C ILE A 102 -11.97 17.42 -4.46
N ASN A 103 -12.44 18.63 -4.74
CA ASN A 103 -12.01 19.87 -4.07
C ASN A 103 -10.48 20.04 -4.05
N GLY A 104 -9.83 19.70 -5.17
CA GLY A 104 -8.37 19.77 -5.32
C GLY A 104 -7.57 18.71 -4.56
N SER A 105 -8.23 17.78 -3.84
CA SER A 105 -7.56 16.70 -3.11
C SER A 105 -7.76 15.35 -3.79
N HIS A 106 -6.66 14.62 -3.96
CA HIS A 106 -6.67 13.25 -4.49
C HIS A 106 -6.83 12.28 -3.33
N TRP A 107 -7.86 11.46 -3.38
CA TRP A 107 -8.13 10.50 -2.32
C TRP A 107 -7.06 9.39 -2.33
N MET A 108 -6.71 8.94 -1.13
CA MET A 108 -5.88 7.76 -0.96
C MET A 108 -6.71 6.66 -0.29
N ALA A 109 -7.07 5.64 -1.05
CA ALA A 109 -7.86 4.50 -0.62
C ALA A 109 -6.97 3.28 -0.38
N GLN A 110 -6.99 2.79 0.86
CA GLN A 110 -6.24 1.62 1.27
C GLN A 110 -7.15 0.65 2.04
N PRO A 111 -6.93 -0.67 1.93
CA PRO A 111 -7.68 -1.63 2.72
C PRO A 111 -7.36 -1.47 4.21
N ALA A 112 -8.40 -1.35 5.02
CA ALA A 112 -8.28 -1.23 6.47
C ALA A 112 -8.17 -2.61 7.12
N PRO A 113 -7.17 -2.84 7.99
CA PRO A 113 -7.07 -4.06 8.79
C PRO A 113 -8.12 -4.01 9.90
N ARG A 114 -9.37 -4.26 9.54
CA ARG A 114 -10.49 -4.34 10.48
C ARG A 114 -11.36 -5.53 10.13
N LEU A 115 -11.84 -6.18 11.18
CA LEU A 115 -12.74 -7.31 11.09
C LEU A 115 -14.16 -6.89 10.75
N PRO A 116 -14.84 -7.62 9.86
CA PRO A 116 -16.29 -7.75 9.95
C PRO A 116 -16.63 -8.34 11.33
N GLN A 117 -17.43 -7.64 12.14
CA GLN A 117 -17.71 -7.98 13.55
C GLN A 117 -18.29 -9.40 13.75
N GLY A 118 -18.91 -9.98 12.71
CA GLY A 118 -19.44 -11.36 12.73
C GLY A 118 -18.36 -12.44 12.70
N LEU A 119 -17.24 -12.21 12.02
CA LEU A 119 -16.17 -13.21 11.86
C LEU A 119 -15.28 -13.31 13.11
N ALA A 120 -15.12 -12.22 13.87
CA ALA A 120 -14.26 -12.15 15.06
C ALA A 120 -14.66 -13.12 16.20
N LYS A 121 -15.91 -13.59 16.20
CA LYS A 121 -16.47 -14.45 17.26
C LYS A 121 -16.32 -15.95 16.98
N THR A 122 -15.90 -16.33 15.78
CA THR A 122 -15.72 -17.74 15.40
C THR A 122 -14.28 -18.19 15.63
N PRO A 123 -14.02 -19.44 16.05
CA PRO A 123 -12.66 -19.99 16.16
C PRO A 123 -11.87 -19.88 14.85
N GLU A 124 -12.53 -20.11 13.72
CA GLU A 124 -11.95 -20.01 12.38
C GLU A 124 -11.57 -18.57 12.05
N GLY A 125 -12.44 -17.61 12.38
CA GLY A 125 -12.16 -16.19 12.22
C GLY A 125 -11.03 -15.72 13.12
N GLN A 126 -10.94 -16.19 14.36
CA GLN A 126 -9.83 -15.89 15.28
C GLN A 126 -8.48 -16.45 14.79
N ASN A 127 -8.46 -17.67 14.27
CA ASN A 127 -7.25 -18.25 13.70
C ASN A 127 -6.82 -17.52 12.42
N TRP A 128 -7.77 -17.23 11.53
CA TRP A 128 -7.52 -16.42 10.34
C TRP A 128 -6.96 -15.05 10.72
N LEU A 129 -7.47 -14.43 11.79
CA LEU A 129 -6.97 -13.17 12.30
C LEU A 129 -5.55 -13.23 12.82
N GLY A 130 -5.24 -14.23 13.64
CA GLY A 130 -3.88 -14.43 14.14
C GLY A 130 -2.88 -14.51 12.98
N LYS A 131 -3.25 -15.22 11.91
CA LYS A 131 -2.42 -15.32 10.70
C LYS A 131 -2.29 -13.99 9.95
N GLN A 132 -3.39 -13.26 9.75
CA GLN A 132 -3.34 -11.96 9.08
C GLN A 132 -2.49 -10.96 9.88
N LEU A 133 -2.71 -10.84 11.19
CA LEU A 133 -1.92 -9.97 12.06
C LEU A 133 -0.43 -10.33 12.04
N SER A 134 -0.11 -11.62 12.13
CA SER A 134 1.27 -12.09 12.06
C SER A 134 1.92 -11.71 10.73
N ASN A 135 1.21 -11.87 9.61
CA ASN A 135 1.66 -11.44 8.29
C ASN A 135 1.90 -9.92 8.23
N TYR A 136 0.97 -9.10 8.73
CA TYR A 136 1.14 -7.63 8.79
C TYR A 136 2.39 -7.24 9.54
N ILE A 137 2.56 -7.79 10.74
CA ILE A 137 3.71 -7.51 11.58
C ILE A 137 5.00 -7.91 10.86
N GLY A 138 5.02 -9.08 10.22
CA GLY A 138 6.16 -9.54 9.42
C GLY A 138 6.50 -8.59 8.27
N ASN A 139 5.50 -8.11 7.55
CA ASN A 139 5.69 -7.19 6.43
C ASN A 139 6.18 -5.81 6.86
N ILE A 140 5.60 -5.25 7.93
CA ILE A 140 6.07 -3.98 8.50
C ILE A 140 7.54 -4.11 8.91
N LYS A 141 7.92 -5.21 9.58
CA LYS A 141 9.31 -5.46 9.97
C LYS A 141 10.24 -5.50 8.75
N LYS A 142 9.85 -6.20 7.67
CA LYS A 142 10.63 -6.23 6.42
C LYS A 142 10.81 -4.84 5.80
N HIS A 143 9.75 -4.03 5.79
CA HIS A 143 9.81 -2.69 5.21
C HIS A 143 10.70 -1.75 6.03
N LEU A 144 10.62 -1.83 7.37
CA LEU A 144 11.51 -1.08 8.26
C LEU A 144 12.98 -1.48 8.06
N GLU A 145 13.25 -2.77 7.86
CA GLU A 145 14.61 -3.24 7.58
C GLU A 145 15.15 -2.70 6.25
N LEU A 146 14.31 -2.70 5.21
CA LEU A 146 14.66 -2.11 3.92
C LEU A 146 14.93 -0.60 4.04
N MET A 147 14.09 0.13 4.78
CA MET A 147 14.29 1.56 5.04
C MET A 147 15.59 1.82 5.81
N ARG A 148 15.97 0.95 6.75
CA ARG A 148 17.25 1.03 7.47
C ARG A 148 18.42 0.95 6.49
N ILE A 149 18.42 -0.05 5.61
CA ILE A 149 19.47 -0.22 4.58
C ILE A 149 19.57 1.01 3.68
N TYR A 150 18.44 1.53 3.17
CA TYR A 150 18.46 2.73 2.34
C TYR A 150 19.02 3.95 3.08
N SER A 151 18.74 4.08 4.38
CA SER A 151 19.30 5.16 5.20
C SER A 151 20.82 5.04 5.30
N GLU A 152 21.33 3.83 5.52
CA GLU A 152 22.77 3.55 5.62
C GLU A 152 23.49 3.82 4.30
N ASP A 153 22.94 3.37 3.18
CA ASP A 153 23.48 3.62 1.83
C ASP A 153 23.52 5.13 1.53
N MET A 154 22.50 5.87 1.95
CA MET A 154 22.43 7.32 1.77
C MET A 154 23.47 8.06 2.62
N GLU A 155 23.72 7.59 3.85
CA GLU A 155 24.78 8.13 4.72
C GLU A 155 26.17 7.86 4.13
N GLU A 156 26.42 6.66 3.61
CA GLU A 156 27.67 6.32 2.93
C GLU A 156 27.90 7.21 1.70
N LEU A 157 26.86 7.38 0.88
CA LEU A 157 26.91 8.27 -0.29
C LEU A 157 27.19 9.73 0.12
N HIS A 158 26.55 10.21 1.19
CA HIS A 158 26.79 11.55 1.71
C HIS A 158 28.26 11.73 2.12
N ASN A 159 28.81 10.78 2.87
CA ASN A 159 30.19 10.82 3.33
C ASN A 159 31.18 10.80 2.15
N ALA A 160 30.94 9.96 1.15
CA ALA A 160 31.76 9.92 -0.07
C ALA A 160 31.74 11.26 -0.82
N VAL A 161 30.56 11.88 -0.97
CA VAL A 161 30.42 13.20 -1.61
C VAL A 161 31.17 14.29 -0.83
N MET A 162 31.13 14.25 0.50
CA MET A 162 31.86 15.20 1.34
C MET A 162 33.39 15.06 1.17
N HIS A 163 33.93 13.84 1.17
CA HIS A 163 35.35 13.60 0.93
C HIS A 163 35.83 14.04 -0.47
N ILE A 164 34.99 13.93 -1.50
CA ILE A 164 35.32 14.45 -2.85
C ILE A 164 35.38 15.98 -2.86
N LYS A 165 34.48 16.65 -2.15
CA LYS A 165 34.49 18.12 -2.06
C LYS A 165 35.71 18.66 -1.31
N GLU A 166 36.24 17.89 -0.37
CA GLU A 166 37.42 18.24 0.42
C GLU A 166 38.75 17.93 -0.28
N CYS A 167 38.75 17.19 -1.40
CA CYS A 167 39.96 17.00 -2.21
C CYS A 167 40.46 18.36 -2.75
N PRO A 168 41.65 18.83 -2.36
CA PRO A 168 42.19 20.10 -2.85
C PRO A 168 42.37 19.98 -4.36
N LYS A 169 41.83 20.96 -5.12
CA LYS A 169 42.13 21.11 -6.54
C LYS A 169 43.66 21.15 -6.68
N LEU A 170 44.23 20.13 -7.31
CA LEU A 170 45.65 20.13 -7.69
C LEU A 170 45.88 21.37 -8.55
N VAL A 171 46.49 22.40 -7.96
CA VAL A 171 46.87 23.63 -8.66
C VAL A 171 48.05 23.27 -9.55
N SER A 172 47.77 22.95 -10.81
CA SER A 172 48.76 22.94 -11.88
C SER A 172 49.07 24.38 -12.27
N ASN A 173 50.06 24.98 -11.60
CA ASN A 173 50.68 26.22 -12.05
C ASN A 173 51.65 25.89 -13.19
N GLU A 174 51.15 25.81 -14.43
CA GLU A 174 52.00 26.00 -15.60
C GLU A 174 52.20 27.51 -15.81
N SER A 175 53.36 27.99 -15.37
CA SER A 175 53.84 29.35 -15.64
C SER A 175 54.24 29.47 -17.11
N PHE A 176 53.37 30.05 -17.94
CA PHE A 176 53.78 30.59 -19.25
C PHE A 176 54.39 31.98 -19.04
N SER A 177 55.72 32.05 -19.12
CA SER A 177 56.46 33.30 -19.31
C SER A 177 56.12 33.89 -20.67
N THR A 178 55.63 35.13 -20.70
CA THR A 178 55.62 35.95 -21.92
C THR A 178 56.65 37.07 -21.79
N THR A 179 57.26 37.33 -22.93
CA THR A 179 58.51 38.02 -23.21
C THR A 179 58.43 39.53 -23.02
#